data_AF-A0A7R9Z7Y9-F1
#
_entry.id   AF-A0A7R9Z7Y9-F1
#
_cell.length_a   1.000
_cell.length_b   1.000
_cell.length_c   1.000
_cell.angle_alpha   90.00
_cell.angle_beta   90.00
_cell.angle_gamma   90.00
#
_symmetry.space_group_name_H-M   'P 1'
#
loop_
_entity.id
_entity.type
_entity.pdbx_description
1 polymer ?
#
loop_
_entity_poly.entity_id
_entity_poly.type
_entity_poly.pdbx_seq_one_letter_code
_entity_poly.pdbx_strand_id
1 'polypeptide(L)'
;MELVAKEKEPITPFIHKIRSLYEDYGVSSVLVIGGSGDYFDVADTVVMLDCYKCLDVTGRAKEIAASAASANGSAQHEASSRLPFGKIAPRCPIGSAYKPNDKVNVRAKTVISYGDVELDLAGLEQIASLSQTNALSLSLQRVATIGTGSAMLTDVLASMNSTLDKDGLDSLSPGQFHGGLARPRLYEIAGAVNRLRRDGNMCQKR
;
A
#
# COMPACT_ATOMS: atom_id res chain seq x y z
N MET A 1 -27.64 -6.36 -8.15
CA MET A 1 -28.06 -5.99 -6.79
C MET A 1 -29.39 -5.26 -6.91
N GLU A 2 -30.50 -5.88 -6.51
CA GLU A 2 -31.84 -5.27 -6.63
C GLU A 2 -32.32 -4.60 -5.32
N LEU A 3 -31.64 -4.87 -4.20
CA LEU A 3 -32.12 -4.45 -2.88
C LEU A 3 -31.65 -3.04 -2.47
N VAL A 4 -30.42 -2.66 -2.84
CA VAL A 4 -29.83 -1.36 -2.51
C VAL A 4 -29.61 -0.60 -3.82
N ALA A 5 -30.22 0.58 -3.92
CA ALA A 5 -30.03 1.46 -5.06
C ALA A 5 -28.56 1.88 -5.19
N LYS A 6 -28.06 2.02 -6.42
CA LYS A 6 -26.63 2.30 -6.72
C LYS A 6 -26.15 3.59 -6.03
N GLU A 7 -27.03 4.58 -5.87
CA GLU A 7 -26.75 5.87 -5.22
C GLU A 7 -26.60 5.75 -3.70
N LYS A 8 -27.05 4.63 -3.12
CA LYS A 8 -26.94 4.31 -1.69
C LYS A 8 -25.83 3.32 -1.38
N GLU A 9 -25.07 2.87 -2.38
CA GLU A 9 -23.92 1.97 -2.19
C GLU A 9 -22.64 2.79 -2.07
N PRO A 10 -22.10 2.99 -0.85
CA PRO A 10 -20.93 3.85 -0.65
C PRO A 10 -19.62 3.20 -1.12
N ILE A 11 -19.61 1.89 -1.34
CA ILE A 11 -18.40 1.14 -1.69
C ILE A 11 -18.33 0.97 -3.21
N THR A 12 -17.28 1.51 -3.82
CA THR A 12 -16.93 1.17 -5.20
C THR A 12 -16.06 -0.09 -5.20
N PRO A 13 -16.51 -1.22 -5.78
CA PRO A 13 -15.72 -2.45 -5.81
C PRO A 13 -14.42 -2.28 -6.61
N PHE A 14 -13.37 -3.00 -6.21
CA PHE A 14 -12.04 -2.86 -6.83
C PHE A 14 -12.05 -3.18 -8.34
N ILE A 15 -12.88 -4.11 -8.79
CA ILE A 15 -13.06 -4.45 -10.20
C ILE A 15 -13.42 -3.24 -11.09
N HIS A 16 -14.08 -2.20 -10.55
CA HIS A 16 -14.40 -0.98 -11.32
C HIS A 16 -13.22 0.01 -11.42
N LYS A 17 -12.16 -0.20 -10.63
CA LYS A 17 -11.00 0.70 -10.55
C LYS A 17 -9.70 0.04 -11.02
N ILE A 18 -9.66 -1.29 -11.08
CA ILE A 18 -8.45 -2.06 -11.40
C ILE A 18 -7.89 -1.72 -12.79
N ARG A 19 -8.77 -1.53 -13.79
CA ARG A 19 -8.34 -1.16 -15.14
C ARG A 19 -7.77 0.26 -15.18
N SER A 20 -8.46 1.21 -14.54
CA SER A 20 -8.01 2.60 -14.44
C SER A 20 -6.71 2.74 -13.65
N LEU A 21 -6.45 1.88 -12.67
CA LEU A 21 -5.17 1.86 -11.95
C LEU A 21 -3.98 1.55 -12.89
N TYR A 22 -4.18 0.66 -13.87
CA TYR A 22 -3.20 0.39 -14.91
C TYR A 22 -3.16 1.49 -15.98
N GLU A 23 -4.31 1.90 -16.51
CA GLU A 23 -4.39 2.89 -17.61
C GLU A 23 -3.95 4.29 -17.17
N ASP A 24 -4.32 4.75 -15.96
CA ASP A 24 -4.00 6.10 -15.47
C ASP A 24 -2.61 6.18 -14.84
N TYR A 25 -2.14 5.12 -14.17
CA TYR A 25 -0.94 5.14 -13.33
C TYR A 25 0.11 4.08 -13.67
N GLY A 26 -0.13 3.21 -14.65
CA GLY A 26 0.80 2.14 -15.04
C GLY A 26 0.99 1.07 -13.97
N VAL A 27 0.07 0.95 -13.00
CA VAL A 27 0.19 0.01 -11.89
C VAL A 27 -0.51 -1.30 -12.24
N SER A 28 0.28 -2.35 -12.46
CA SER A 28 -0.21 -3.71 -12.64
C SER A 28 -0.71 -4.32 -11.33
N SER A 29 -1.70 -5.20 -11.43
CA SER A 29 -2.27 -5.91 -10.28
C SER A 29 -2.21 -7.42 -10.49
N VAL A 30 -1.78 -8.16 -9.48
CA VAL A 30 -1.84 -9.63 -9.43
C VAL A 30 -2.80 -10.02 -8.32
N LEU A 31 -3.84 -10.79 -8.63
CA LEU A 31 -4.86 -11.21 -7.67
C LEU A 31 -4.96 -12.73 -7.65
N VAL A 32 -5.02 -13.30 -6.45
CA VAL A 32 -5.45 -14.69 -6.25
C VAL A 32 -6.97 -14.66 -6.07
N ILE A 33 -7.69 -15.32 -6.98
CA ILE A 33 -9.15 -15.42 -6.95
C ILE A 33 -9.55 -16.90 -6.93
N GLY A 34 -10.59 -17.25 -6.19
CA GLY A 34 -11.09 -18.62 -6.09
C GLY A 34 -12.56 -18.78 -6.46
N GLY A 35 -13.43 -17.87 -6.01
CA GLY A 35 -14.89 -18.05 -6.07
C GLY A 35 -15.67 -17.11 -7.01
N SER A 36 -15.00 -16.21 -7.73
CA SER A 36 -15.66 -15.25 -8.63
C SER A 36 -14.93 -15.16 -9.96
N GLY A 37 -15.68 -15.33 -11.05
CA GLY A 37 -15.22 -15.13 -12.43
C GLY A 37 -15.37 -13.69 -12.91
N ASP A 38 -15.79 -12.76 -12.05
CA ASP A 38 -16.12 -11.38 -12.43
C ASP A 38 -14.89 -10.67 -13.02
N TYR A 39 -13.69 -11.03 -12.57
CA TYR A 39 -12.44 -10.44 -13.05
C TYR A 39 -11.99 -10.94 -14.43
N PHE A 40 -12.59 -12.00 -14.99
CA PHE A 40 -12.16 -12.55 -16.29
C PHE A 40 -12.28 -11.54 -17.43
N ASP A 41 -13.32 -10.70 -17.42
CA ASP A 41 -13.50 -9.63 -18.40
C ASP A 41 -12.34 -8.63 -18.38
N VAL A 42 -11.94 -8.19 -17.17
CA VAL A 42 -10.92 -7.17 -16.97
C VAL A 42 -9.51 -7.71 -16.77
N ALA A 43 -9.26 -9.02 -16.81
CA ALA A 43 -7.91 -9.58 -16.64
C ALA A 43 -7.15 -9.65 -17.98
N ASP A 44 -5.86 -9.28 -17.98
CA ASP A 44 -4.99 -9.47 -19.16
C ASP A 44 -4.46 -10.91 -19.25
N THR A 45 -4.26 -11.56 -18.10
CA THR A 45 -3.76 -12.94 -18.00
C THR A 45 -4.48 -13.66 -16.87
N VAL A 46 -4.88 -14.91 -17.11
CA VAL A 46 -5.50 -15.77 -16.10
C VAL A 46 -4.69 -17.05 -15.98
N VAL A 47 -4.05 -17.22 -14.82
CA VAL A 47 -3.29 -18.43 -14.48
C VAL A 47 -4.08 -19.25 -13.49
N MET A 48 -4.39 -20.49 -13.85
CA MET A 48 -4.98 -21.47 -12.95
C MET A 48 -3.87 -22.30 -12.30
N LEU A 49 -3.97 -22.50 -10.99
CA LEU A 49 -3.12 -23.44 -10.26
C LEU A 49 -3.88 -24.74 -10.05
N ASP A 50 -3.45 -25.82 -10.71
CA ASP A 50 -4.05 -27.15 -10.59
C ASP A 50 -2.98 -28.15 -10.12
N CYS A 51 -3.18 -28.76 -8.95
CA CYS A 51 -2.18 -29.61 -8.29
C CYS A 51 -0.76 -29.00 -8.30
N TYR A 52 -0.65 -27.71 -7.96
CA TYR A 52 0.60 -26.93 -7.98
C TYR A 52 1.25 -26.75 -9.36
N LYS A 53 0.51 -26.98 -10.45
CA LYS A 53 0.94 -26.67 -11.82
C LYS A 53 0.22 -25.41 -12.31
N CYS A 54 1.00 -24.48 -12.85
CA CYS A 54 0.48 -23.26 -13.45
C CYS A 54 0.03 -23.54 -14.89
N LEU A 55 -1.22 -23.20 -15.19
CA LEU A 55 -1.82 -23.34 -16.51
C LEU A 55 -2.33 -21.97 -16.97
N ASP A 56 -1.89 -21.51 -18.14
CA ASP A 56 -2.50 -20.35 -18.78
C ASP A 56 -3.88 -20.75 -19.31
N VAL A 57 -4.92 -20.17 -18.71
CA VAL A 57 -6.31 -20.40 -19.08
C VAL A 57 -6.97 -19.10 -19.57
N THR A 58 -6.18 -18.14 -20.03
CA THR A 58 -6.65 -16.81 -20.44
C THR A 58 -7.74 -16.90 -21.52
N GLY A 59 -7.52 -17.72 -22.56
CA GLY A 59 -8.51 -17.91 -23.64
C GLY A 59 -9.86 -18.42 -23.12
N ARG A 60 -9.83 -19.50 -22.33
CA ARG A 60 -11.02 -20.08 -21.71
C ARG A 60 -11.73 -19.08 -20.77
N ALA A 61 -10.98 -18.29 -20.02
CA ALA A 61 -11.56 -17.27 -19.15
C ALA A 61 -12.31 -16.19 -19.95
N LYS A 62 -11.77 -15.75 -21.09
CA LYS A 62 -12.42 -14.78 -22.00
C LYS A 62 -13.68 -15.36 -22.65
N GLU A 63 -13.66 -16.63 -23.05
CA GLU A 63 -14.85 -17.32 -23.57
C GLU A 63 -15.99 -17.37 -22.55
N ILE A 64 -15.67 -17.67 -21.29
CA ILE A 64 -16.65 -17.68 -20.18
C ILE A 64 -17.25 -16.28 -19.97
N ALA A 65 -16.42 -15.25 -19.92
CA ALA A 65 -16.87 -13.86 -19.75
C ALA A 65 -17.80 -13.43 -20.88
N ALA A 66 -17.45 -13.73 -22.14
CA ALA A 66 -18.27 -13.41 -23.31
C ALA A 66 -19.62 -14.16 -23.30
N SER A 67 -19.62 -15.42 -22.86
CA SER A 67 -20.85 -16.23 -22.76
C SER A 67 -21.80 -15.70 -21.68
N ALA A 68 -21.25 -15.30 -20.52
CA ALA A 68 -22.03 -14.73 -19.42
C ALA A 68 -22.67 -13.38 -19.79
N ALA A 69 -21.94 -12.54 -20.53
CA ALA A 69 -22.48 -11.29 -21.06
C ALA A 69 -23.64 -11.53 -22.05
N SER A 70 -23.55 -12.57 -22.87
CA SER A 70 -24.59 -12.91 -23.86
C SER A 70 -25.85 -13.51 -23.23
N ALA A 71 -25.70 -14.32 -22.18
CA ALA A 71 -26.81 -15.04 -21.55
C ALA A 71 -27.72 -14.13 -20.69
N ASN A 72 -27.17 -13.08 -20.10
CA ASN A 72 -27.92 -12.24 -19.17
C ASN A 72 -28.79 -11.17 -19.86
N GLY A 73 -28.79 -11.10 -21.21
CA GLY A 73 -29.66 -10.22 -22.00
C GLY A 73 -29.53 -8.72 -21.69
N SER A 74 -28.63 -8.37 -20.79
CA SER A 74 -28.44 -7.04 -20.25
C SER A 74 -27.07 -6.56 -20.70
N ALA A 75 -27.08 -5.41 -21.35
CA ALA A 75 -25.92 -4.54 -21.45
C ALA A 75 -25.46 -4.03 -20.05
N GLN A 76 -25.61 -4.83 -18.98
CA GLN A 76 -25.27 -4.50 -17.59
C GLN A 76 -23.90 -5.01 -17.14
N HIS A 77 -23.16 -5.71 -18.00
CA HIS A 77 -21.75 -5.35 -18.11
C HIS A 77 -21.68 -4.07 -18.96
N GLU A 78 -22.20 -2.96 -18.42
CA GLU A 78 -21.82 -1.61 -18.83
C GLU A 78 -20.31 -1.54 -18.63
N ALA A 79 -19.56 -1.98 -19.65
CA ALA A 79 -18.12 -2.03 -19.77
C ALA A 79 -17.41 -1.61 -18.48
N SER A 80 -17.44 -2.49 -17.46
CA SER A 80 -16.82 -2.32 -16.13
C SER A 80 -16.51 -0.84 -15.85
N SER A 81 -17.55 0.01 -15.71
CA SER A 81 -17.46 1.47 -15.88
C SER A 81 -16.05 1.95 -15.53
N ARG A 82 -15.22 2.26 -16.53
CA ARG A 82 -13.79 2.60 -16.36
C ARG A 82 -13.69 3.96 -15.71
N LEU A 83 -14.19 4.04 -14.48
CA LEU A 83 -14.20 5.24 -13.68
C LEU A 83 -12.74 5.62 -13.50
N PRO A 84 -12.34 6.86 -13.83
CA PRO A 84 -10.96 7.28 -13.64
C PRO A 84 -10.56 6.97 -12.21
N PHE A 85 -9.35 6.49 -11.96
CA PHE A 85 -8.95 6.07 -10.63
C PHE A 85 -9.11 7.23 -9.63
N GLY A 86 -8.79 8.43 -10.09
CA GLY A 86 -8.88 9.69 -9.35
C GLY A 86 -7.49 10.30 -9.20
N LYS A 87 -7.40 11.51 -8.62
CA LYS A 87 -6.12 12.15 -8.31
C LYS A 87 -5.60 11.66 -6.95
N ILE A 88 -4.31 11.40 -6.86
CA ILE A 88 -3.66 11.07 -5.58
C ILE A 88 -3.63 12.32 -4.70
N ALA A 89 -4.26 12.26 -3.53
CA ALA A 89 -4.28 13.37 -2.59
C ALA A 89 -2.87 13.63 -2.03
N PRO A 90 -2.40 14.89 -1.98
CA PRO A 90 -1.13 15.22 -1.36
C PRO A 90 -1.21 14.97 0.15
N ARG A 91 -0.15 14.37 0.70
CA ARG A 91 -0.05 14.10 2.14
C ARG A 91 1.32 14.55 2.63
N CYS A 92 1.35 15.45 3.60
CA CYS A 92 2.59 16.03 4.14
C CYS A 92 2.72 15.63 5.61
N PRO A 93 3.75 14.87 6.01
CA PRO A 93 3.97 14.55 7.40
C PRO A 93 4.36 15.80 8.19
N ILE A 94 3.79 15.92 9.39
CA ILE A 94 4.10 17.00 10.33
C ILE A 94 5.15 16.48 11.30
N GLY A 95 6.38 16.98 11.20
CA GLY A 95 7.54 16.39 11.87
C GLY A 95 7.41 16.28 13.39
N SER A 96 6.72 17.21 14.06
CA SER A 96 6.52 17.15 15.52
C SER A 96 5.81 15.88 15.98
N ALA A 97 4.85 15.35 15.20
CA ALA A 97 4.13 14.13 15.54
C ALA A 97 5.02 12.88 15.55
N TYR A 98 6.12 12.91 14.80
CA TYR A 98 7.11 11.83 14.73
C TYR A 98 8.25 12.02 15.73
N LYS A 99 8.24 13.06 16.57
CA LYS A 99 9.15 13.13 17.72
C LYS A 99 8.50 12.39 18.89
N PRO A 100 9.04 11.24 19.31
CA PRO A 100 8.53 10.57 20.50
C PRO A 100 8.98 11.36 21.74
N ASN A 101 8.07 11.61 22.68
CA ASN A 101 8.41 12.22 23.97
C ASN A 101 9.17 11.24 24.88
N ASP A 102 8.90 9.93 24.71
CA ASP A 102 9.47 8.84 25.50
C ASP A 102 10.29 7.87 24.64
N LYS A 103 10.74 6.79 25.27
CA LYS A 103 11.58 5.75 24.65
C LYS A 103 10.87 5.06 23.49
N VAL A 104 11.60 4.91 22.38
CA VAL A 104 11.22 4.03 21.26
C VAL A 104 11.84 2.65 21.50
N ASN A 105 11.05 1.59 21.34
CA ASN A 105 11.51 0.21 21.49
C ASN A 105 10.77 -0.72 20.52
N VAL A 106 11.52 -1.56 19.80
CA VAL A 106 10.95 -2.61 18.97
C VAL A 106 10.68 -3.84 19.84
N ARG A 107 9.40 -4.20 19.98
CA ARG A 107 8.95 -5.31 20.84
C ARG A 107 8.91 -6.65 20.10
N ALA A 108 8.58 -6.61 18.82
CA ALA A 108 8.45 -7.78 17.97
C ALA A 108 8.71 -7.41 16.50
N LYS A 109 8.72 -8.40 15.61
CA LYS A 109 8.90 -8.21 14.16
C LYS A 109 7.95 -7.15 13.59
N THR A 110 6.74 -7.01 14.13
CA THR A 110 5.72 -6.09 13.61
C THR A 110 5.19 -5.14 14.67
N VAL A 111 5.88 -4.93 15.78
CA VAL A 111 5.39 -4.08 16.87
C VAL A 111 6.49 -3.15 17.36
N ILE A 112 6.21 -1.84 17.35
CA ILE A 112 7.10 -0.80 17.86
C ILE A 112 6.36 -0.03 18.95
N SER A 113 6.89 -0.01 20.18
CA SER A 113 6.51 0.98 21.18
C SER A 113 7.13 2.32 20.77
N TYR A 114 6.31 3.30 20.42
CA TYR A 114 6.74 4.60 19.90
C TYR A 114 6.29 5.74 20.83
N GLY A 115 7.02 5.94 21.91
CA GLY A 115 6.60 6.84 22.98
C GLY A 115 5.38 6.29 23.71
N ASP A 116 4.28 7.04 23.69
CA ASP A 116 2.99 6.72 24.31
C ASP A 116 2.07 5.83 23.44
N VAL A 117 2.45 5.55 22.20
CA VAL A 117 1.65 4.75 21.27
C VAL A 117 2.32 3.43 20.91
N GLU A 118 1.52 2.39 20.75
CA GLU A 118 1.96 1.14 20.13
C GLU A 118 1.66 1.18 18.63
N LEU A 119 2.70 1.01 17.83
CA LEU A 119 2.62 0.94 16.38
C LEU A 119 2.60 -0.52 15.94
N ASP A 120 1.41 -0.99 15.58
CA ASP A 120 1.17 -2.29 14.96
C ASP A 120 1.43 -2.23 13.45
N LEU A 121 2.33 -3.10 12.98
CA LEU A 121 2.73 -3.27 11.59
C LEU A 121 2.36 -4.66 11.05
N ALA A 122 1.48 -5.42 11.73
CA ALA A 122 1.08 -6.77 11.31
C ALA A 122 0.52 -6.80 9.87
N GLY A 123 -0.19 -5.74 9.47
CA GLY A 123 -0.68 -5.57 8.09
C GLY A 123 0.40 -5.20 7.05
N LEU A 124 1.69 -5.19 7.40
CA LEU A 124 2.83 -5.06 6.50
C LEU A 124 3.58 -6.39 6.41
N GLU A 125 2.92 -7.40 5.84
CA GLU A 125 3.38 -8.80 5.82
C GLU A 125 4.77 -8.99 5.20
N GLN A 126 5.20 -8.09 4.32
CA GLN A 126 6.52 -8.12 3.66
C GLN A 126 7.69 -7.71 4.56
N ILE A 127 7.44 -7.33 5.82
CA ILE A 127 8.51 -7.17 6.82
C ILE A 127 9.11 -8.54 7.15
N ALA A 128 10.35 -8.74 6.72
CA ALA A 128 11.04 -10.02 6.75
C ALA A 128 11.73 -10.30 8.09
N SER A 129 12.19 -9.27 8.82
CA SER A 129 13.00 -9.46 10.02
C SER A 129 12.82 -8.36 11.06
N LEU A 130 13.17 -8.68 12.31
CA LEU A 130 13.23 -7.71 13.41
C LEU A 130 14.20 -6.56 13.10
N SER A 131 15.29 -6.84 12.38
CA SER A 131 16.28 -5.85 11.97
C SER A 131 15.72 -4.78 11.03
N GLN A 132 14.76 -5.15 10.16
CA GLN A 132 14.04 -4.16 9.36
C GLN A 132 13.15 -3.28 10.23
N THR A 133 12.52 -3.86 11.25
CA THR A 133 11.65 -3.13 12.19
C THR A 133 12.44 -2.16 13.08
N ASN A 134 13.65 -2.54 13.48
CA ASN A 134 14.61 -1.63 14.12
C ASN A 134 14.91 -0.44 13.22
N ALA A 135 15.24 -0.68 11.95
CA ALA A 135 15.47 0.39 10.99
C ALA A 135 14.22 1.26 10.78
N LEU A 136 13.02 0.68 10.71
CA LEU A 136 11.76 1.43 10.61
C LEU A 136 11.54 2.37 11.79
N SER A 137 11.86 1.93 13.01
CA SER A 137 11.74 2.76 14.21
C SER A 137 12.63 4.01 14.16
N LEU A 138 13.81 3.90 13.54
CA LEU A 138 14.73 5.01 13.33
C LEU A 138 14.31 5.86 12.12
N SER A 139 13.83 5.25 11.05
CA SER A 139 13.29 5.95 9.88
C SER A 139 12.13 6.86 10.27
N LEU A 140 11.22 6.41 11.14
CA LEU A 140 10.12 7.25 11.66
C LEU A 140 10.65 8.48 12.40
N GLN A 141 11.67 8.32 13.25
CA GLN A 141 12.29 9.46 13.93
C GLN A 141 12.97 10.41 12.94
N ARG A 142 13.52 9.90 11.83
CA ARG A 142 14.10 10.72 10.77
C ARG A 142 13.05 11.50 9.98
N VAL A 143 11.84 10.97 9.79
CA VAL A 143 10.69 11.73 9.22
C VAL A 143 10.47 13.02 10.00
N ALA A 144 10.64 13.01 11.33
CA ALA A 144 10.51 14.20 12.16
C ALA A 144 11.47 15.35 11.81
N THR A 145 12.62 15.02 11.24
CA THR A 145 13.68 15.98 10.89
C THR A 145 13.58 16.50 9.46
N ILE A 146 12.92 15.74 8.57
CA ILE A 146 12.79 16.05 7.14
C ILE A 146 11.40 16.67 6.85
N GLY A 147 10.36 16.21 7.55
CA GLY A 147 8.98 16.67 7.39
C GLY A 147 8.73 18.01 8.07
N THR A 148 8.91 19.11 7.34
CA THR A 148 8.61 20.48 7.82
C THR A 148 7.13 20.86 7.65
N GLY A 149 6.22 19.89 7.48
CA GLY A 149 4.78 20.12 7.27
C GLY A 149 4.40 20.58 5.86
N SER A 150 5.37 20.91 5.00
CA SER A 150 5.14 21.32 3.62
C SER A 150 5.72 20.36 2.57
N ALA A 151 6.58 19.42 2.95
CA ALA A 151 7.10 18.41 2.02
C ALA A 151 6.10 17.27 1.82
N MET A 152 5.90 16.81 0.59
CA MET A 152 5.08 15.63 0.36
C MET A 152 5.78 14.41 0.95
N LEU A 153 5.00 13.45 1.46
CA LEU A 153 5.53 12.20 1.99
C LEU A 153 6.45 11.49 0.97
N THR A 154 6.11 11.55 -0.32
CA THR A 154 6.94 11.02 -1.42
C THR A 154 8.32 11.65 -1.45
N ASP A 155 8.42 12.97 -1.26
CA ASP A 155 9.69 13.70 -1.28
C ASP A 155 10.52 13.40 -0.03
N VAL A 156 9.85 13.32 1.12
CA VAL A 156 10.47 12.92 2.39
C VAL A 156 11.07 11.51 2.27
N LEU A 157 10.33 10.57 1.69
CA LEU A 157 10.78 9.20 1.46
C LEU A 157 11.91 9.14 0.43
N ALA A 158 11.83 9.90 -0.67
CA ALA A 158 12.89 9.94 -1.69
C ALA A 158 14.19 10.53 -1.14
N SER A 159 14.11 11.60 -0.35
CA SER A 159 15.25 12.19 0.35
C SER A 159 15.89 11.22 1.33
N MET A 160 15.05 10.51 2.11
CA MET A 160 15.52 9.45 3.00
C MET A 160 16.19 8.31 2.23
N ASN A 161 15.60 7.86 1.11
CA ASN A 161 16.20 6.82 0.27
C ASN A 161 17.58 7.21 -0.22
N SER A 162 17.70 8.44 -0.71
CA SER A 162 18.97 8.98 -1.23
C SER A 162 20.04 9.06 -0.13
N THR A 163 19.63 9.43 1.09
CA THR A 163 20.52 9.41 2.26
C THR A 163 20.98 7.99 2.59
N LEU A 164 20.07 7.02 2.60
CA LEU A 164 20.39 5.61 2.85
C LEU A 164 21.27 4.99 1.75
N ASP A 165 21.10 5.42 0.49
CA ASP A 165 21.94 5.00 -0.63
C ASP A 165 23.37 5.53 -0.51
N LYS A 166 23.51 6.78 -0.07
CA LYS A 166 24.80 7.46 0.01
C LYS A 166 25.57 7.12 1.29
N ASP A 167 24.90 7.21 2.43
CA ASP A 167 25.51 7.19 3.76
C ASP A 167 25.24 5.88 4.52
N GLY A 168 24.47 4.96 3.93
CA GLY A 168 24.14 3.66 4.52
C GLY A 168 23.10 3.74 5.65
N LEU A 169 22.90 2.62 6.38
CA LEU A 169 21.91 2.54 7.45
C LEU A 169 22.31 3.31 8.71
N ASP A 170 23.61 3.53 8.92
CA ASP A 170 24.12 4.27 10.07
C ASP A 170 23.67 5.74 10.06
N SER A 171 23.28 6.26 8.88
CA SER A 171 22.69 7.60 8.75
C SER A 171 21.37 7.77 9.50
N LEU A 172 20.70 6.67 9.87
CA LEU A 172 19.47 6.67 10.66
C LEU A 172 19.72 6.93 12.14
N SER A 173 20.94 6.69 12.63
CA SER A 173 21.34 6.94 14.02
C SER A 173 22.79 7.42 14.09
N PRO A 174 23.07 8.67 13.67
CA PRO A 174 24.44 9.19 13.64
C PRO A 174 25.10 9.12 15.02
N GLY A 175 26.31 8.56 15.07
CA GLY A 175 27.08 8.41 16.32
C GLY A 175 26.70 7.21 17.18
N GLN A 176 25.74 6.38 16.75
CA GLN A 176 25.42 5.10 17.38
C GLN A 176 25.61 3.96 16.39
N PHE A 177 26.45 2.99 16.75
CA PHE A 177 26.60 1.80 15.92
C PHE A 177 25.49 0.79 16.25
N HIS A 178 24.65 0.48 15.26
CA HIS A 178 23.57 -0.49 15.38
C HIS A 178 23.81 -1.67 14.43
N GLY A 179 24.49 -2.72 14.91
CA GLY A 179 24.73 -3.95 14.13
C GLY A 179 23.48 -4.77 13.81
N GLY A 180 22.29 -4.32 14.24
CA GLY A 180 21.01 -5.01 14.10
C GLY A 180 20.05 -4.37 13.11
N LEU A 181 20.52 -3.57 12.15
CA LEU A 181 19.68 -2.90 11.14
C LEU A 181 19.67 -3.67 9.82
N ALA A 182 18.49 -3.72 9.18
CA ALA A 182 18.33 -4.16 7.80
C ALA A 182 17.48 -3.13 7.06
N ARG A 183 17.83 -2.82 5.81
CA ARG A 183 17.17 -1.73 5.07
C ARG A 183 15.70 -2.07 4.78
N PRO A 184 14.73 -1.28 5.25
CA PRO A 184 13.35 -1.39 4.83
C PRO A 184 13.17 -0.70 3.46
N ARG A 185 12.17 -1.11 2.68
CA ARG A 185 11.80 -0.35 1.47
C ARG A 185 10.99 0.88 1.89
N LEU A 186 10.91 1.85 0.99
CA LEU A 186 10.11 3.05 1.22
C LEU A 186 8.63 2.74 1.49
N TYR A 187 8.13 1.62 0.97
CA TYR A 187 6.76 1.16 1.22
C TYR A 187 6.52 0.76 2.68
N GLU A 188 7.47 0.08 3.32
CA GLU A 188 7.35 -0.24 4.75
C GLU A 188 7.42 1.03 5.60
N ILE A 189 8.30 1.98 5.25
CA ILE A 189 8.41 3.27 5.95
C ILE A 189 7.10 4.06 5.79
N ALA A 190 6.57 4.18 4.57
CA ALA A 190 5.28 4.80 4.30
C ALA A 190 4.14 4.10 5.04
N GLY A 191 4.15 2.77 5.07
CA GLY A 191 3.17 1.95 5.77
C GLY A 191 3.18 2.17 7.28
N ALA A 192 4.36 2.33 7.87
CA ALA A 192 4.55 2.66 9.27
C ALA A 192 4.07 4.09 9.60
N VAL A 193 4.40 5.06 8.75
CA VAL A 193 3.88 6.44 8.81
C VAL A 193 2.35 6.43 8.80
N ASN A 194 1.74 5.69 7.88
CA ASN A 194 0.29 5.60 7.73
C ASN A 194 -0.43 4.94 8.93
N ARG A 195 0.29 4.15 9.73
CA ARG A 195 -0.26 3.40 10.87
C ARG A 195 0.02 4.07 12.22
N LEU A 196 0.89 5.08 12.27
CA LEU A 196 1.17 5.82 13.50
C LEU A 196 -0.05 6.65 13.91
N ARG A 197 -0.72 6.25 14.99
CA ARG A 197 -1.93 6.91 15.49
C ARG A 197 -1.58 8.08 16.41
N ARG A 198 -1.30 9.24 15.81
CA ARG A 198 -1.11 10.51 16.53
C ARG A 198 -1.85 11.63 15.85
N ASP A 199 -2.48 12.49 16.66
CA ASP A 199 -3.22 13.64 16.16
C ASP A 199 -2.28 14.61 15.43
N GLY A 200 -2.73 15.09 14.27
CA GLY A 200 -1.97 16.03 13.46
C GLY A 200 -0.67 15.45 12.90
N ASN A 201 -0.57 14.14 12.69
CA ASN A 201 0.62 13.51 12.09
C ASN A 201 0.79 13.81 10.59
N MET A 202 -0.28 14.20 9.92
CA MET A 202 -0.32 14.49 8.49
C MET A 202 -1.23 15.69 8.24
N CYS A 203 -0.91 16.50 7.23
CA CYS A 203 -1.84 17.44 6.63
C CYS A 203 -2.02 17.16 5.13
N GLN A 204 -3.16 17.57 4.59
CA GLN A 204 -3.39 17.64 3.15
C GLN A 204 -3.11 19.08 2.71
N LYS A 205 -2.23 19.25 1.72
CA LYS A 205 -2.15 20.53 1.02
C LYS A 205 -3.47 20.71 0.26
N ARG A 206 -4.13 21.85 0.49
CA ARG A 206 -5.26 22.27 -0.35
C ARG A 206 -4.78 22.63 -1.74
#